data_AF-A0A9P4WI99-F1
#
_entry.id   AF-A0A9P4WI99-F1
#
_cell.length_a   1.000
_cell.length_b   1.000
_cell.length_c   1.000
_cell.angle_alpha   90.00
_cell.angle_beta   90.00
_cell.angle_gamma   90.00
#
_symmetry.space_group_name_H-M   'P 1'
#
loop_
_entity.id
_entity.type
_entity.pdbx_description
1 polymer ?
#
loop_
_entity_poly.entity_id
_entity_poly.type
_entity_poly.pdbx_seq_one_letter_code
_entity_poly.pdbx_strand_id
1 'polypeptide(L)'
;MTDSTRPRVLLFGAGGIGTVYLWLLSKTSTTTAVCRSNYDVAKKDGFIINSSIFGQNIHFRPNVVKSCEEAASADPTPFDYIVVCSKAIPGTVPKWIASAVTPGHTAIVLLQNGIGIEDEYQAAFPGNPIISTVLYFPATQRPAGVITHGEIERLEIGAFPTSAPDTHAKAFAALITAAGATAVLHADIQQVRWTKLLINASWNPICALARSKDTDVLASCVDADSVIEAVMLEIRDIAAAYGYVITHEKVQFELGRAKARIPINAGIEPIGDGKRDGKNDYSVRSLLDTALTCQRLASVAREALCTAPVLQSGKVDLLIAFLFKYPDLMKKIKCVTIETQETRKDNAYPLHMAHLDPDVLSHCKRHVRHLPIRKCIQDGMIALLKAPRFECHSILLGLLLTMLPKLEHLYLGGSILLNFPLFRAMIPNEPEDTEWHKPDWAAGPDLTWMLSLIGPRLTHLELPIDLRRNPEANIWTPLSIAALPSYFPRLQWLSMPHMAATEITKTSAADVVPPLLHTLILTDARCDCFAAFSRGLVREESSTPVFPELRKIALYHRYPSPGADADVVDKLAQAGIDLREYDPNCCLRSGDEFYHPWKYTPDEIGALEESRHRAYETEWQKAALQCDSDEE
;
A
#
# COMPACT_ATOMS: atom_id res chain seq x y z
N MET A 1 42.64 3.80 -44.27
CA MET A 1 41.82 5.01 -44.09
C MET A 1 42.06 5.51 -42.68
N THR A 2 42.70 6.68 -42.62
CA THR A 2 42.96 7.61 -41.50
C THR A 2 42.48 7.23 -40.09
N ASP A 3 43.45 6.96 -39.23
CA ASP A 3 43.52 7.18 -37.76
C ASP A 3 42.21 7.62 -37.08
N SER A 4 41.37 6.65 -36.65
CA SER A 4 40.13 7.00 -35.93
C SER A 4 40.43 7.18 -34.44
N THR A 5 40.54 8.43 -34.00
CA THR A 5 40.54 8.79 -32.58
C THR A 5 39.35 8.12 -31.87
N ARG A 6 39.60 7.45 -30.74
CA ARG A 6 38.55 6.80 -29.95
C ARG A 6 37.46 7.83 -29.57
N PRO A 7 36.16 7.50 -29.69
CA PRO A 7 35.09 8.41 -29.29
C PRO A 7 35.26 8.89 -27.85
N ARG A 8 34.91 10.15 -27.59
CA ARG A 8 34.97 10.77 -26.27
C ARG A 8 33.60 10.71 -25.61
N VAL A 9 33.55 10.10 -24.43
CA VAL A 9 32.32 9.89 -23.66
C VAL A 9 32.44 10.58 -22.31
N LEU A 10 31.48 11.45 -22.01
CA LEU A 10 31.27 11.99 -20.67
C LEU A 10 30.11 11.27 -20.01
N LEU A 11 30.33 10.61 -18.88
CA LEU A 11 29.28 9.98 -18.10
C LEU A 11 28.84 10.89 -16.95
N PHE A 12 27.58 11.27 -16.94
CA PHE A 12 26.98 12.07 -15.87
C PHE A 12 26.26 11.16 -14.86
N GLY A 13 26.90 10.95 -13.70
CA GLY A 13 26.36 10.13 -12.61
C GLY A 13 26.93 8.71 -12.54
N ALA A 14 28.11 8.55 -11.94
CA ALA A 14 28.78 7.26 -11.74
C ALA A 14 28.24 6.49 -10.52
N GLY A 15 26.94 6.20 -10.48
CA GLY A 15 26.34 5.29 -9.50
C GLY A 15 26.53 3.81 -9.87
N GLY A 16 25.76 2.89 -9.28
CA GLY A 16 25.87 1.44 -9.59
C GLY A 16 25.82 1.11 -11.09
N ILE A 17 24.78 1.58 -11.79
CA ILE A 17 24.65 1.44 -13.25
C ILE A 17 25.77 2.22 -13.98
N GLY A 18 25.92 3.50 -13.63
CA GLY A 18 26.84 4.40 -14.33
C GLY A 18 28.28 3.92 -14.31
N THR A 19 28.75 3.37 -13.18
CA THR A 19 30.12 2.83 -13.07
C THR A 19 30.36 1.63 -13.96
N VAL A 20 29.40 0.69 -14.08
CA VAL A 20 29.61 -0.49 -14.94
C VAL A 20 29.58 -0.09 -16.42
N TYR A 21 28.67 0.79 -16.83
CA TYR A 21 28.65 1.31 -18.20
C TYR A 21 29.87 2.18 -18.51
N LEU A 22 30.39 2.92 -17.55
CA LEU A 22 31.64 3.65 -17.70
C LEU A 22 32.82 2.69 -17.94
N TRP A 23 32.91 1.60 -17.18
CA TRP A 23 33.93 0.58 -17.36
C TRP A 23 33.81 -0.10 -18.73
N LEU A 24 32.60 -0.48 -19.14
CA LEU A 24 32.35 -1.05 -20.47
C LEU A 24 32.81 -0.08 -21.56
N LEU A 25 32.32 1.16 -21.54
CA LEU A 25 32.66 2.17 -22.54
C LEU A 25 34.15 2.52 -22.57
N SER A 26 34.87 2.39 -21.45
CA SER A 26 36.33 2.62 -21.41
C SER A 26 37.13 1.66 -22.30
N LYS A 27 36.56 0.50 -22.66
CA LYS A 27 37.19 -0.46 -23.58
C LYS A 27 37.17 0.03 -25.03
N THR A 28 36.18 0.84 -25.40
CA THR A 28 35.93 1.28 -26.80
C THR A 28 36.11 2.79 -27.00
N SER A 29 36.19 3.55 -25.91
CA SER A 29 36.09 5.01 -25.90
C SER A 29 37.00 5.63 -24.85
N THR A 30 37.32 6.92 -25.02
CA THR A 30 37.96 7.73 -23.98
C THR A 30 36.89 8.27 -23.05
N THR A 31 36.92 7.88 -21.77
CA THR A 31 35.82 8.15 -20.83
C THR A 31 36.22 9.11 -19.70
N THR A 32 35.37 10.08 -19.42
CA THR A 32 35.41 10.92 -18.21
C THR A 32 34.10 10.79 -17.46
N ALA A 33 34.13 10.73 -16.13
CA ALA A 33 32.94 10.67 -15.28
C ALA A 33 32.76 11.92 -14.43
N VAL A 34 31.54 12.44 -14.42
CA VAL A 34 31.12 13.45 -13.44
C VAL A 34 30.61 12.72 -12.20
N CYS A 35 31.35 12.86 -11.11
CA CYS A 35 31.04 12.28 -9.81
C CYS A 35 30.71 13.38 -8.81
N ARG A 36 29.75 13.12 -7.91
CA ARG A 36 29.41 14.04 -6.81
C ARG A 36 29.70 13.38 -5.46
N SER A 37 28.72 12.68 -4.89
CA SER A 37 28.84 12.09 -3.55
C SER A 37 29.92 11.02 -3.43
N ASN A 38 30.35 10.42 -4.54
CA ASN A 38 31.40 9.40 -4.59
C ASN A 38 32.71 9.90 -5.25
N TYR A 39 32.85 11.20 -5.50
CA TYR A 39 34.02 11.76 -6.18
C TYR A 39 35.34 11.42 -5.48
N ASP A 40 35.43 11.66 -4.17
CA ASP A 40 36.69 11.47 -3.44
C ASP A 40 37.15 10.01 -3.46
N VAL A 41 36.20 9.07 -3.26
CA VAL A 41 36.47 7.63 -3.33
C VAL A 41 36.89 7.22 -4.75
N ALA A 42 36.13 7.64 -5.77
CA ALA A 42 36.43 7.33 -7.15
C ALA A 42 37.80 7.89 -7.61
N LYS A 43 38.15 9.12 -7.17
CA LYS A 43 39.41 9.78 -7.51
C LYS A 43 40.60 9.10 -6.83
N LYS A 44 40.47 8.73 -5.56
CA LYS A 44 41.55 8.18 -4.74
C LYS A 44 41.77 6.68 -4.99
N ASP A 45 40.69 5.91 -4.94
CA ASP A 45 40.72 4.45 -4.87
C ASP A 45 40.16 3.77 -6.13
N GLY A 46 39.38 4.51 -6.93
CA GLY A 46 38.67 3.96 -8.10
C GLY A 46 37.41 3.22 -7.70
N PHE A 47 37.00 2.27 -8.55
CA PHE A 47 35.83 1.42 -8.36
C PHE A 47 36.22 -0.05 -8.32
N ILE A 48 35.50 -0.84 -7.52
CA ILE A 48 35.51 -2.30 -7.55
C ILE A 48 34.16 -2.76 -8.07
N ILE A 49 34.14 -3.52 -9.15
CA ILE A 49 32.91 -4.05 -9.76
C ILE A 49 32.87 -5.56 -9.53
N ASN A 50 31.78 -6.00 -8.90
CA ASN A 50 31.43 -7.39 -8.69
C ASN A 50 30.17 -7.69 -9.49
N SER A 51 30.32 -8.38 -10.62
CA SER A 51 29.24 -8.68 -11.53
C SER A 51 29.10 -10.17 -11.74
N SER A 52 27.88 -10.71 -11.63
CA SER A 52 27.66 -12.12 -11.97
C SER A 52 27.78 -12.38 -13.48
N ILE A 53 27.64 -11.36 -14.33
CA ILE A 53 27.81 -11.45 -15.79
C ILE A 53 29.25 -11.13 -16.23
N PHE A 54 29.83 -10.03 -15.75
CA PHE A 54 31.11 -9.52 -16.27
C PHE A 54 32.35 -9.98 -15.48
N GLY A 55 32.15 -10.66 -14.35
CA GLY A 55 33.21 -11.13 -13.48
C GLY A 55 33.29 -10.39 -12.14
N GLN A 56 34.07 -10.95 -11.24
CA GLN A 56 34.23 -10.47 -9.86
C GLN A 56 35.53 -9.69 -9.67
N ASN A 57 35.56 -8.80 -8.68
CA ASN A 57 36.73 -8.03 -8.27
C ASN A 57 37.43 -7.24 -9.40
N ILE A 58 36.66 -6.63 -10.29
CA ILE A 58 37.19 -5.80 -11.37
C ILE A 58 37.57 -4.44 -10.80
N HIS A 59 38.87 -4.13 -10.79
CA HIS A 59 39.37 -2.81 -10.38
C HIS A 59 39.37 -1.84 -11.57
N PHE A 60 38.66 -0.73 -11.45
CA PHE A 60 38.52 0.25 -12.50
C PHE A 60 38.74 1.67 -11.98
N ARG A 61 39.73 2.37 -12.52
CA ARG A 61 40.06 3.75 -12.14
C ARG A 61 39.83 4.71 -13.30
N PRO A 62 38.64 5.33 -13.42
CA PRO A 62 38.34 6.28 -14.48
C PRO A 62 38.95 7.66 -14.23
N ASN A 63 39.00 8.48 -15.29
CA ASN A 63 39.11 9.92 -15.12
C ASN A 63 37.81 10.47 -14.52
N VAL A 64 37.91 11.21 -13.41
CA VAL A 64 36.75 11.78 -12.72
C VAL A 64 36.93 13.26 -12.42
N VAL A 65 35.82 13.99 -12.54
CA VAL A 65 35.66 15.44 -12.31
C VAL A 65 34.40 15.69 -11.48
N LYS A 66 34.26 16.89 -10.91
CA LYS A 66 33.12 17.27 -10.06
C LYS A 66 31.94 17.88 -10.82
N SER A 67 32.18 18.39 -12.03
CA SER A 67 31.13 19.01 -12.86
C SER A 67 31.39 18.82 -14.37
N CYS A 68 30.34 19.01 -15.18
CA CYS A 68 30.49 19.04 -16.64
C CYS A 68 31.32 20.24 -17.12
N GLU A 69 31.29 21.37 -16.39
CA GLU A 69 32.10 22.54 -16.68
C GLU A 69 33.59 22.29 -16.47
N GLU A 70 33.97 21.58 -15.39
CA GLU A 70 35.34 21.12 -15.18
C GLU A 70 35.77 20.16 -16.30
N ALA A 71 34.88 19.23 -16.71
CA ALA A 71 35.15 18.32 -17.81
C ALA A 71 35.45 19.06 -19.13
N ALA A 72 34.60 20.03 -19.48
CA ALA A 72 34.71 20.80 -20.72
C ALA A 72 35.91 21.77 -20.72
N SER A 73 36.29 22.29 -19.55
CA SER A 73 37.43 23.20 -19.42
C SER A 73 38.78 22.49 -19.44
N ALA A 74 38.82 21.22 -19.00
CA ALA A 74 40.05 20.44 -18.95
C ALA A 74 40.58 20.05 -20.34
N ASP A 75 39.69 19.92 -21.33
CA ASP A 75 40.04 19.61 -22.71
C ASP A 75 38.98 20.19 -23.66
N PRO A 76 39.35 21.11 -24.56
CA PRO A 76 38.41 21.79 -25.45
C PRO A 76 37.84 20.88 -26.55
N THR A 77 38.37 19.66 -26.70
CA THR A 77 37.87 18.70 -27.68
C THR A 77 36.45 18.24 -27.28
N PRO A 78 35.44 18.42 -28.15
CA PRO A 78 34.06 18.05 -27.88
C PRO A 78 33.88 16.59 -27.43
N PHE A 79 32.85 16.34 -26.64
CA PHE A 79 32.39 14.97 -26.38
C PHE A 79 31.45 14.52 -27.49
N ASP A 80 31.71 13.32 -28.03
CA ASP A 80 30.80 12.67 -28.99
C ASP A 80 29.50 12.23 -28.28
N TYR A 81 29.62 11.75 -27.03
CA TYR A 81 28.48 11.31 -26.23
C TYR A 81 28.51 11.88 -24.81
N ILE A 82 27.34 12.32 -24.33
CA ILE A 82 27.07 12.49 -22.89
C ILE A 82 26.08 11.41 -22.46
N VAL A 83 26.52 10.50 -21.59
CA VAL A 83 25.71 9.40 -21.07
C VAL A 83 25.16 9.80 -19.70
N VAL A 84 23.85 10.00 -19.63
CA VAL A 84 23.14 10.42 -18.42
C VAL A 84 22.66 9.20 -17.65
N CYS A 85 23.31 8.96 -16.51
CA CYS A 85 23.03 7.85 -15.58
C CYS A 85 22.54 8.34 -14.20
N SER A 86 22.39 9.65 -14.02
CA SER A 86 21.78 10.22 -12.82
C SER A 86 20.29 9.91 -12.73
N LYS A 87 19.69 10.10 -11.55
CA LYS A 87 18.23 10.10 -11.42
C LYS A 87 17.60 11.20 -12.28
N ALA A 88 16.43 10.92 -12.85
CA ALA A 88 15.65 11.90 -13.61
C ALA A 88 14.92 12.82 -12.63
N ILE A 89 15.40 14.07 -12.51
CA ILE A 89 14.80 15.09 -11.66
C ILE A 89 14.32 16.21 -12.57
N PRO A 90 12.99 16.40 -12.75
CA PRO A 90 12.45 17.35 -13.71
C PRO A 90 13.04 18.77 -13.57
N GLY A 91 13.45 19.35 -14.70
CA GLY A 91 13.91 20.74 -14.79
C GLY A 91 15.34 21.00 -14.28
N THR A 92 16.12 19.94 -14.05
CA THR A 92 17.48 20.04 -13.48
C THR A 92 18.59 19.54 -14.41
N VAL A 93 18.55 18.28 -14.84
CA VAL A 93 19.70 17.60 -15.46
C VAL A 93 20.19 18.26 -16.76
N PRO A 94 19.32 18.69 -17.69
CA PRO A 94 19.77 19.42 -18.89
C PRO A 94 20.63 20.64 -18.56
N LYS A 95 20.27 21.41 -17.52
CA LYS A 95 21.05 22.58 -17.10
C LYS A 95 22.44 22.21 -16.58
N TRP A 96 22.57 21.06 -15.92
CA TRP A 96 23.84 20.60 -15.35
C TRP A 96 24.81 20.05 -16.38
N ILE A 97 24.30 19.52 -17.50
CA ILE A 97 25.15 18.98 -18.57
C ILE A 97 25.46 20.02 -19.66
N ALA A 98 24.74 21.13 -19.71
CA ALA A 98 24.79 22.11 -20.80
C ALA A 98 26.21 22.58 -21.17
N SER A 99 27.09 22.79 -20.20
CA SER A 99 28.46 23.24 -20.44
C SER A 99 29.35 22.24 -21.21
N ALA A 100 28.97 20.96 -21.24
CA ALA A 100 29.66 19.91 -21.98
C ALA A 100 28.98 19.54 -23.31
N VAL A 101 27.78 20.07 -23.59
CA VAL A 101 27.04 19.79 -24.83
C VAL A 101 27.57 20.68 -25.93
N THR A 102 28.14 20.09 -26.98
CA THR A 102 28.51 20.82 -28.21
C THR A 102 27.34 20.78 -29.19
N PRO A 103 26.76 21.94 -29.58
CA PRO A 103 25.60 21.99 -30.46
C PRO A 103 25.81 21.25 -31.79
N GLY A 104 24.86 20.41 -32.17
CA GLY A 104 24.89 19.65 -33.44
C GLY A 104 25.93 18.53 -33.51
N HIS A 105 26.72 18.32 -32.46
CA HIS A 105 27.76 17.28 -32.41
C HIS A 105 27.51 16.26 -31.31
N THR A 106 27.37 16.70 -30.05
CA THR A 106 27.25 15.79 -28.90
C THR A 106 25.91 15.07 -28.91
N ALA A 107 25.91 13.74 -28.93
CA ALA A 107 24.72 12.94 -28.70
C ALA A 107 24.46 12.74 -27.20
N ILE A 108 23.21 12.93 -26.79
CA ILE A 108 22.78 12.79 -25.39
C ILE A 108 22.12 11.42 -25.22
N VAL A 109 22.72 10.55 -24.41
CA VAL A 109 22.23 9.18 -24.16
C VAL A 109 21.56 9.11 -22.79
N LEU A 110 20.30 8.70 -22.76
CA LEU A 110 19.49 8.69 -21.54
C LEU A 110 19.30 7.26 -21.02
N LEU A 111 20.10 6.87 -20.02
CA LEU A 111 19.98 5.58 -19.30
C LEU A 111 18.97 5.62 -18.15
N GLN A 112 18.31 6.76 -17.98
CA GLN A 112 17.39 6.99 -16.88
C GLN A 112 16.08 6.21 -17.07
N ASN A 113 15.55 5.69 -15.96
CA ASN A 113 14.20 5.11 -15.92
C ASN A 113 13.13 6.21 -16.04
N GLY A 114 11.97 5.86 -16.58
CA GLY A 114 10.80 6.74 -16.69
C GLY A 114 10.25 6.85 -18.11
N ILE A 115 9.21 7.65 -18.26
CA ILE A 115 8.56 8.00 -19.54
C ILE A 115 8.50 9.53 -19.68
N GLY A 116 8.68 10.03 -20.90
CA GLY A 116 8.67 11.47 -21.19
C GLY A 116 9.83 12.22 -20.55
N ILE A 117 10.96 11.55 -20.31
CA ILE A 117 12.17 12.18 -19.77
C ILE A 117 12.93 12.95 -20.84
N GLU A 118 12.69 12.62 -22.10
CA GLU A 118 13.41 13.12 -23.27
C GLU A 118 13.02 14.56 -23.62
N ASP A 119 11.78 14.94 -23.33
CA ASP A 119 11.20 16.24 -23.70
C ASP A 119 12.03 17.42 -23.18
N GLU A 120 12.54 17.33 -21.94
CA GLU A 120 13.35 18.41 -21.37
C GLU A 120 14.74 18.52 -22.03
N TYR A 121 15.29 17.42 -22.53
CA TYR A 121 16.55 17.43 -23.29
C TYR A 121 16.32 17.95 -24.70
N GLN A 122 15.21 17.55 -25.35
CA GLN A 122 14.83 18.03 -26.68
C GLN A 122 14.56 19.54 -26.68
N ALA A 123 13.91 20.06 -25.62
CA ALA A 123 13.68 21.48 -25.44
C ALA A 123 14.98 22.26 -25.17
N ALA A 124 15.90 21.70 -24.37
CA ALA A 124 17.16 22.35 -24.03
C ALA A 124 18.19 22.30 -25.17
N PHE A 125 18.20 21.23 -25.97
CA PHE A 125 19.21 20.95 -26.99
C PHE A 125 18.57 20.54 -28.33
N PRO A 126 17.78 21.42 -28.98
CA PRO A 126 16.95 21.03 -30.12
C PRO A 126 17.73 20.55 -31.36
N GLY A 127 19.01 20.93 -31.48
CA GLY A 127 19.89 20.51 -32.57
C GLY A 127 20.75 19.28 -32.29
N ASN A 128 20.65 18.69 -31.09
CA ASN A 128 21.51 17.57 -30.69
C ASN A 128 20.76 16.24 -30.79
N PRO A 129 21.42 15.16 -31.25
CA PRO A 129 20.82 13.83 -31.24
C PRO A 129 20.51 13.35 -29.83
N ILE A 130 19.30 12.85 -29.61
CA ILE A 130 18.92 12.21 -28.34
C ILE A 130 18.76 10.72 -28.58
N ILE A 131 19.46 9.93 -27.76
CA ILE A 131 19.40 8.48 -27.75
C ILE A 131 18.68 8.08 -26.47
N SER A 132 17.47 7.58 -26.62
CA SER A 132 16.67 7.11 -25.49
C SER A 132 16.90 5.62 -25.29
N THR A 133 16.93 5.19 -24.02
CA THR A 133 17.22 3.79 -23.70
C THR A 133 16.34 3.21 -22.60
N VAL A 134 16.20 1.89 -22.61
CA VAL A 134 15.56 1.09 -21.57
C VAL A 134 16.56 0.05 -21.06
N LEU A 135 16.95 0.18 -19.81
CA LEU A 135 17.98 -0.68 -19.20
C LEU A 135 17.43 -1.65 -18.14
N TYR A 136 17.56 -2.96 -18.36
CA TYR A 136 17.33 -3.97 -17.32
C TYR A 136 18.68 -4.36 -16.71
N PHE A 137 18.95 -3.83 -15.51
CA PHE A 137 20.27 -3.91 -14.89
C PHE A 137 20.19 -3.73 -13.37
N PRO A 138 20.05 -4.81 -12.58
CA PRO A 138 20.03 -4.72 -11.14
C PRO A 138 21.45 -4.44 -10.64
N ALA A 139 21.71 -3.19 -10.25
CA ALA A 139 22.99 -2.81 -9.68
C ALA A 139 22.85 -1.91 -8.45
N THR A 140 23.72 -2.15 -7.48
CA THR A 140 23.80 -1.38 -6.24
C THR A 140 25.24 -0.92 -6.01
N GLN A 141 25.40 0.19 -5.31
CA GLN A 141 26.72 0.68 -4.88
C GLN A 141 26.72 0.81 -3.36
N ARG A 142 27.19 -0.24 -2.68
CA ARG A 142 27.29 -0.30 -1.21
C ARG A 142 28.52 -1.13 -0.84
N PRO A 143 29.55 -0.53 -0.18
CA PRO A 143 29.75 0.89 0.12
C PRO A 143 30.07 1.75 -1.13
N ALA A 144 30.29 3.06 -0.95
CA ALA A 144 30.77 3.92 -2.02
C ALA A 144 32.04 3.35 -2.68
N GLY A 145 32.12 3.39 -4.01
CA GLY A 145 33.23 2.78 -4.75
C GLY A 145 33.07 1.29 -5.06
N VAL A 146 32.19 0.56 -4.38
CA VAL A 146 31.99 -0.89 -4.57
C VAL A 146 30.62 -1.18 -5.18
N ILE A 147 30.62 -1.82 -6.35
CA ILE A 147 29.42 -2.07 -7.15
C ILE A 147 29.12 -3.56 -7.14
N THR A 148 27.87 -3.90 -6.86
CA THR A 148 27.32 -5.25 -7.05
C THR A 148 26.31 -5.20 -8.20
N HIS A 149 26.57 -5.96 -9.26
CA HIS A 149 25.71 -6.14 -10.43
C HIS A 149 25.20 -7.58 -10.47
N GLY A 150 23.87 -7.74 -10.51
CA GLY A 150 23.20 -9.03 -10.53
C GLY A 150 23.12 -9.68 -11.92
N GLU A 151 22.17 -10.60 -12.04
CA GLU A 151 22.12 -11.63 -13.09
C GLU A 151 21.56 -11.18 -14.45
N ILE A 152 21.25 -9.90 -14.63
CA ILE A 152 20.58 -9.40 -15.84
C ILE A 152 21.31 -8.19 -16.38
N GLU A 153 21.71 -8.25 -17.65
CA GLU A 153 22.16 -7.11 -18.42
C GLU A 153 21.40 -7.09 -19.75
N ARG A 154 20.62 -6.04 -19.97
CA ARG A 154 19.92 -5.80 -21.23
C ARG A 154 19.70 -4.32 -21.46
N LEU A 155 20.36 -3.75 -22.47
CA LEU A 155 20.13 -2.38 -22.93
C LEU A 155 19.33 -2.38 -24.23
N GLU A 156 18.20 -1.68 -24.22
CA GLU A 156 17.38 -1.40 -25.41
C GLU A 156 17.53 0.08 -25.78
N ILE A 157 17.72 0.39 -27.06
CA ILE A 157 18.19 1.68 -27.56
C ILE A 157 17.33 2.12 -28.75
N GLY A 158 16.99 3.40 -28.83
CA GLY A 158 16.47 4.01 -30.06
C GLY A 158 16.70 5.52 -30.10
N ALA A 159 16.51 6.10 -31.28
CA ALA A 159 16.55 7.55 -31.44
C ALA A 159 15.28 8.19 -30.84
N PHE A 160 15.43 9.42 -30.34
CA PHE A 160 14.31 10.25 -29.94
C PHE A 160 14.39 11.64 -30.61
N PRO A 161 13.27 12.19 -31.11
CA PRO A 161 11.99 11.50 -31.32
C PRO A 161 12.13 10.32 -32.29
N THR A 162 11.13 9.43 -32.36
CA THR A 162 11.14 8.24 -33.25
C THR A 162 11.37 8.60 -34.73
N SER A 163 11.02 9.82 -35.14
CA SER A 163 11.27 10.34 -36.49
C SER A 163 12.71 10.79 -36.75
N ALA A 164 13.57 10.86 -35.73
CA ALA A 164 14.95 11.31 -35.86
C ALA A 164 15.84 10.21 -36.50
N PRO A 165 16.92 10.60 -37.20
CA PRO A 165 17.87 9.63 -37.74
C PRO A 165 18.51 8.77 -36.62
N ASP A 166 18.56 7.46 -36.84
CA ASP A 166 19.09 6.50 -35.86
C ASP A 166 20.61 6.28 -35.95
N THR A 167 21.33 7.11 -36.72
CA THR A 167 22.77 6.95 -36.98
C THR A 167 23.60 6.94 -35.70
N HIS A 168 23.30 7.83 -34.76
CA HIS A 168 24.02 7.93 -33.49
C HIS A 168 23.60 6.82 -32.52
N ALA A 169 22.32 6.41 -32.53
CA ALA A 169 21.84 5.28 -31.75
C ALA A 169 22.52 3.97 -32.21
N LYS A 170 22.63 3.75 -33.52
CA LYS A 170 23.36 2.61 -34.13
C LYS A 170 24.84 2.60 -33.75
N ALA A 171 25.50 3.75 -33.87
CA ALA A 171 26.92 3.87 -33.51
C ALA A 171 27.14 3.60 -32.02
N PHE A 172 26.28 4.13 -31.14
CA PHE A 172 26.36 3.89 -29.71
C PHE A 172 26.09 2.41 -29.36
N ALA A 173 25.11 1.78 -29.99
CA ALA A 173 24.84 0.35 -29.82
C ALA A 173 26.04 -0.52 -30.21
N ALA A 174 26.73 -0.15 -31.31
CA ALA A 174 27.96 -0.83 -31.73
C ALA A 174 29.09 -0.67 -30.71
N LEU A 175 29.24 0.50 -30.08
CA LEU A 175 30.22 0.71 -29.01
C LEU A 175 29.93 -0.18 -27.79
N ILE A 176 28.67 -0.24 -27.33
CA ILE A 176 28.26 -1.09 -26.21
C ILE A 176 28.48 -2.57 -26.53
N THR A 177 28.10 -3.01 -27.73
CA THR A 177 28.30 -4.40 -28.19
C THR A 177 29.78 -4.76 -28.24
N ALA A 178 30.63 -3.89 -28.80
CA ALA A 178 32.07 -4.10 -28.86
C ALA A 178 32.73 -4.08 -27.46
N ALA A 179 32.14 -3.41 -26.48
CA ALA A 179 32.57 -3.44 -25.08
C ALA A 179 32.21 -4.74 -24.33
N GLY A 180 31.41 -5.61 -24.96
CA GLY A 180 31.00 -6.91 -24.44
C GLY A 180 29.66 -6.92 -23.68
N ALA A 181 28.83 -5.89 -23.86
CA ALA A 181 27.48 -5.79 -23.29
C ALA A 181 26.41 -5.90 -24.37
N THR A 182 25.16 -6.14 -23.99
CA THR A 182 24.05 -6.23 -24.94
C THR A 182 23.53 -4.84 -25.32
N ALA A 183 23.15 -4.68 -26.58
CA ALA A 183 22.51 -3.45 -27.07
C ALA A 183 21.54 -3.82 -28.21
N VAL A 184 20.23 -3.77 -27.92
CA VAL A 184 19.19 -4.04 -28.91
C VAL A 184 18.65 -2.72 -29.45
N LEU A 185 18.67 -2.55 -30.77
CA LEU A 185 18.14 -1.36 -31.42
C LEU A 185 16.65 -1.53 -31.74
N HIS A 186 15.89 -0.49 -31.45
CA HIS A 186 14.46 -0.42 -31.73
C HIS A 186 14.19 0.77 -32.64
N ALA A 187 13.33 0.54 -33.65
CA ALA A 187 12.81 1.62 -34.48
C ALA A 187 12.02 2.62 -33.63
N ASP A 188 11.21 2.11 -32.70
CA ASP A 188 10.49 2.91 -31.72
C ASP A 188 10.79 2.41 -30.29
N ILE A 189 11.62 3.16 -29.59
CA ILE A 189 11.99 2.88 -28.20
C ILE A 189 10.90 3.27 -27.20
N GLN A 190 9.95 4.13 -27.59
CA GLN A 190 8.89 4.55 -26.68
C GLN A 190 7.94 3.39 -26.35
N GLN A 191 7.65 2.52 -27.32
CA GLN A 191 6.91 1.27 -27.09
C GLN A 191 7.55 0.41 -25.99
N VAL A 192 8.88 0.31 -25.99
CA VAL A 192 9.64 -0.41 -24.97
C VAL A 192 9.58 0.31 -23.63
N ARG A 193 9.72 1.64 -23.61
CA ARG A 193 9.61 2.43 -22.37
C ARG A 193 8.27 2.25 -21.69
N TRP A 194 7.18 2.30 -22.45
CA TRP A 194 5.83 2.04 -21.91
C TRP A 194 5.71 0.64 -21.33
N THR A 195 6.24 -0.37 -22.04
CA THR A 195 6.26 -1.75 -21.55
C THR A 195 7.07 -1.88 -20.24
N LYS A 196 8.19 -1.17 -20.12
CA LYS A 196 8.97 -1.15 -18.87
C LYS A 196 8.28 -0.36 -17.76
N LEU A 197 7.59 0.71 -18.11
CA LEU A 197 6.85 1.56 -17.18
C LEU A 197 5.72 0.76 -16.53
N LEU A 198 5.03 -0.10 -17.28
CA LEU A 198 4.05 -1.06 -16.76
C LEU A 198 4.56 -1.78 -15.50
N ILE A 199 5.80 -2.26 -15.54
CA ILE A 199 6.44 -2.98 -14.43
C ILE A 199 6.75 -2.01 -13.29
N ASN A 200 7.47 -0.92 -13.59
CA ASN A 200 7.99 -0.02 -12.57
C ASN A 200 6.89 0.77 -11.85
N ALA A 201 5.87 1.23 -12.57
CA ALA A 201 4.79 2.04 -12.02
C ALA A 201 3.78 1.20 -11.22
N SER A 202 3.69 -0.11 -11.45
CA SER A 202 2.92 -1.02 -10.60
C SER A 202 3.71 -1.42 -9.34
N TRP A 203 4.93 -1.94 -9.51
CA TRP A 203 5.66 -2.55 -8.38
C TRP A 203 6.33 -1.53 -7.45
N ASN A 204 7.00 -0.51 -7.98
CA ASN A 204 7.79 0.40 -7.15
C ASN A 204 6.95 1.13 -6.09
N PRO A 205 5.80 1.77 -6.40
CA PRO A 205 5.04 2.48 -5.39
C PRO A 205 4.40 1.52 -4.37
N ILE A 206 3.89 0.38 -4.82
CA ILE A 206 3.19 -0.57 -3.94
C ILE A 206 4.17 -1.23 -2.97
N CYS A 207 5.31 -1.73 -3.46
CA CYS A 207 6.36 -2.28 -2.59
C CYS A 207 6.94 -1.23 -1.64
N ALA A 208 7.06 0.04 -2.07
CA ALA A 208 7.51 1.12 -1.20
C ALA A 208 6.54 1.39 -0.04
N LEU A 209 5.23 1.47 -0.35
CA LEU A 209 4.18 1.69 0.64
C LEU A 209 4.05 0.51 1.59
N ALA A 210 4.09 -0.71 1.06
CA ALA A 210 4.05 -1.95 1.84
C ALA A 210 5.35 -2.22 2.60
N ARG A 211 6.44 -1.51 2.25
CA ARG A 211 7.80 -1.74 2.77
C ARG A 211 8.24 -3.20 2.64
N SER A 212 7.90 -3.83 1.53
CA SER A 212 8.10 -5.26 1.27
C SER A 212 8.54 -5.54 -0.17
N LYS A 213 9.06 -6.74 -0.41
CA LYS A 213 9.37 -7.24 -1.77
C LYS A 213 8.09 -7.59 -2.54
N ASP A 214 8.18 -7.62 -3.86
CA ASP A 214 7.07 -7.95 -4.76
C ASP A 214 6.35 -9.27 -4.43
N THR A 215 7.07 -10.33 -4.06
CA THR A 215 6.49 -11.61 -3.67
C THR A 215 5.73 -11.53 -2.34
N ASP A 216 6.16 -10.68 -1.41
CA ASP A 216 5.48 -10.49 -0.12
C ASP A 216 4.19 -9.69 -0.31
N VAL A 217 4.19 -8.71 -1.23
CA VAL A 217 2.96 -8.04 -1.67
C VAL A 217 2.00 -9.06 -2.27
N LEU A 218 2.47 -9.90 -3.21
CA LEU A 218 1.62 -10.94 -3.82
C LEU A 218 1.12 -11.98 -2.83
N ALA A 219 1.89 -12.29 -1.79
CA ALA A 219 1.50 -13.22 -0.74
C ALA A 219 0.63 -12.57 0.36
N SER A 220 0.42 -11.25 0.31
CA SER A 220 -0.26 -10.52 1.40
C SER A 220 -1.76 -10.78 1.46
N CYS A 221 -2.42 -10.98 0.32
CA CYS A 221 -3.83 -11.37 0.23
C CYS A 221 -4.14 -12.05 -1.11
N VAL A 222 -5.27 -12.75 -1.18
CA VAL A 222 -5.73 -13.47 -2.38
C VAL A 222 -5.98 -12.53 -3.56
N ASP A 223 -6.37 -11.28 -3.29
CA ASP A 223 -6.67 -10.28 -4.32
C ASP A 223 -5.46 -9.42 -4.71
N ALA A 224 -4.27 -9.66 -4.12
CA ALA A 224 -3.09 -8.84 -4.35
C ALA A 224 -2.68 -8.85 -5.83
N ASP A 225 -2.85 -9.99 -6.50
CA ASP A 225 -2.60 -10.11 -7.94
C ASP A 225 -3.57 -9.26 -8.77
N SER A 226 -4.85 -9.26 -8.40
CA SER A 226 -5.92 -8.51 -9.04
C SER A 226 -5.72 -7.00 -8.88
N VAL A 227 -5.23 -6.55 -7.71
CA VAL A 227 -4.86 -5.14 -7.49
C VAL A 227 -3.68 -4.73 -8.37
N ILE A 228 -2.62 -5.54 -8.41
CA ILE A 228 -1.46 -5.25 -9.27
C ILE A 228 -1.85 -5.26 -10.74
N GLU A 229 -2.66 -6.24 -11.15
CA GLU A 229 -3.18 -6.35 -12.50
C GLU A 229 -4.00 -5.13 -12.89
N ALA A 230 -4.92 -4.67 -12.03
CA ALA A 230 -5.72 -3.48 -12.28
C ALA A 230 -4.82 -2.25 -12.55
N VAL A 231 -3.78 -2.03 -11.73
CA VAL A 231 -2.82 -0.94 -11.96
C VAL A 231 -2.06 -1.11 -13.28
N MET A 232 -1.67 -2.34 -13.62
CA MET A 232 -1.03 -2.62 -14.91
C MET A 232 -1.98 -2.33 -16.09
N LEU A 233 -3.26 -2.71 -15.99
CA LEU A 233 -4.26 -2.46 -17.02
C LEU A 233 -4.54 -0.96 -17.19
N GLU A 234 -4.51 -0.16 -16.13
CA GLU A 234 -4.59 1.30 -16.24
C GLU A 234 -3.40 1.89 -17.01
N ILE A 235 -2.17 1.45 -16.69
CA ILE A 235 -0.97 1.90 -17.41
C ILE A 235 -1.03 1.50 -18.88
N ARG A 236 -1.54 0.29 -19.18
CA ARG A 236 -1.80 -0.17 -20.55
C ARG A 236 -2.75 0.78 -21.28
N ASP A 237 -3.86 1.16 -20.65
CA ASP A 237 -4.87 2.04 -21.27
C ASP A 237 -4.33 3.45 -21.51
N ILE A 238 -3.51 3.96 -20.58
CA ILE A 238 -2.78 5.22 -20.77
C ILE A 238 -1.80 5.09 -21.95
N ALA A 239 -1.00 4.02 -22.02
CA ALA A 239 -0.08 3.81 -23.13
C ALA A 239 -0.82 3.79 -24.48
N ALA A 240 -1.99 3.14 -24.54
CA ALA A 240 -2.83 3.08 -25.73
C ALA A 240 -3.32 4.47 -26.15
N ALA A 241 -3.68 5.35 -25.19
CA ALA A 241 -4.03 6.74 -25.48
C ALA A 241 -2.87 7.57 -26.07
N TYR A 242 -1.62 7.17 -25.79
CA TYR A 242 -0.41 7.72 -26.41
C TYR A 242 0.01 7.01 -27.71
N GLY A 243 -0.80 6.04 -28.19
CA GLY A 243 -0.54 5.30 -29.43
C GLY A 243 0.31 4.04 -29.27
N TYR A 244 0.60 3.60 -28.03
CA TYR A 244 1.44 2.44 -27.76
C TYR A 244 0.62 1.27 -27.25
N VAL A 245 0.70 0.12 -27.95
CA VAL A 245 -0.14 -1.03 -27.65
C VAL A 245 0.58 -1.97 -26.71
N ILE A 246 0.03 -2.18 -25.51
CA ILE A 246 0.45 -3.24 -24.60
C ILE A 246 -0.69 -4.27 -24.57
N THR A 247 -0.41 -5.52 -24.92
CA THR A 247 -1.44 -6.57 -24.94
C THR A 247 -1.81 -7.01 -23.52
N HIS A 248 -3.03 -7.53 -23.34
CA HIS A 248 -3.42 -8.13 -22.07
C HIS A 248 -2.53 -9.35 -21.73
N GLU A 249 -2.15 -10.14 -22.73
CA GLU A 249 -1.16 -11.22 -22.58
C GLU A 249 0.18 -10.72 -22.03
N LYS A 250 0.63 -9.53 -22.45
CA LYS A 250 1.85 -8.92 -21.93
C LYS A 250 1.70 -8.51 -20.46
N VAL A 251 0.55 -7.98 -20.06
CA VAL A 251 0.23 -7.70 -18.64
C VAL A 251 0.30 -8.98 -17.82
N GLN A 252 -0.38 -10.03 -18.27
CA GLN A 252 -0.38 -11.34 -17.61
C GLN A 252 1.02 -11.94 -17.54
N PHE A 253 1.82 -11.80 -18.61
CA PHE A 253 3.20 -12.25 -18.63
C PHE A 253 4.06 -11.53 -17.57
N GLU A 254 3.98 -10.19 -17.46
CA GLU A 254 4.78 -9.45 -16.48
C GLU A 254 4.34 -9.72 -15.03
N LEU A 255 3.04 -9.88 -14.77
CA LEU A 255 2.52 -10.33 -13.48
C LEU A 255 2.97 -11.77 -13.16
N GLY A 256 2.88 -12.66 -14.16
CA GLY A 256 3.31 -14.05 -14.07
C GLY A 256 4.80 -14.18 -13.72
N ARG A 257 5.66 -13.28 -14.24
CA ARG A 257 7.08 -13.23 -13.86
C ARG A 257 7.28 -12.96 -12.37
N ALA A 258 6.47 -12.08 -11.77
CA ALA A 258 6.53 -11.83 -10.33
C ALA A 258 6.03 -13.04 -9.52
N LYS A 259 4.92 -13.65 -9.94
CA LYS A 259 4.40 -14.88 -9.35
C LYS A 259 5.41 -16.04 -9.40
N ALA A 260 6.13 -16.19 -10.50
CA ALA A 260 7.14 -17.24 -10.67
C ALA A 260 8.32 -17.13 -9.69
N ARG A 261 8.53 -15.97 -9.05
CA ARG A 261 9.56 -15.79 -8.01
C ARG A 261 9.12 -16.29 -6.63
N ILE A 262 7.83 -16.49 -6.40
CA ILE A 262 7.28 -16.92 -5.10
C ILE A 262 7.82 -18.30 -4.68
N PRO A 263 7.73 -19.37 -5.51
CA PRO A 263 8.13 -20.71 -5.07
C PRO A 263 9.62 -20.85 -4.77
N ILE A 264 10.45 -20.01 -5.39
CA ILE A 264 11.91 -20.00 -5.22
C ILE A 264 12.39 -18.96 -4.20
N ASN A 265 11.47 -18.28 -3.49
CA ASN A 265 11.74 -17.22 -2.52
C ASN A 265 12.70 -16.14 -3.03
N ALA A 266 12.61 -15.79 -4.31
CA ALA A 266 13.51 -14.87 -4.99
C ALA A 266 12.90 -13.49 -5.21
N GLY A 267 12.04 -13.03 -4.29
CA GLY A 267 11.36 -11.73 -4.43
C GLY A 267 12.33 -10.56 -4.46
N ILE A 268 11.93 -9.53 -5.21
CA ILE A 268 12.70 -8.34 -5.52
C ILE A 268 12.12 -7.17 -4.75
N GLU A 269 12.97 -6.43 -4.06
CA GLU A 269 12.65 -5.07 -3.61
C GLU A 269 12.88 -4.13 -4.80
N PRO A 270 11.82 -3.58 -5.43
CA PRO A 270 11.95 -2.85 -6.70
C PRO A 270 12.72 -1.53 -6.53
N ILE A 271 12.76 -1.02 -5.30
CA ILE A 271 13.64 0.07 -4.89
C ILE A 271 14.84 -0.59 -4.22
N GLY A 272 16.03 -0.44 -4.81
CA GLY A 272 17.28 -1.06 -4.33
C GLY A 272 17.74 -0.57 -2.94
N ASP A 273 17.02 -0.94 -1.90
CA ASP A 273 17.36 -0.76 -0.50
C ASP A 273 17.76 -2.09 0.16
N GLY A 274 18.83 -2.70 -0.37
CA GLY A 274 19.44 -3.88 0.25
C GLY A 274 19.78 -3.64 1.72
N LYS A 275 19.07 -4.34 2.61
CA LYS A 275 19.21 -4.46 4.07
C LYS A 275 19.32 -3.15 4.88
N ARG A 276 18.47 -3.06 5.91
CA ARG A 276 18.44 -2.01 6.93
C ARG A 276 19.76 -1.96 7.71
N ASP A 277 20.67 -1.09 7.31
CA ASP A 277 21.68 -0.55 8.22
C ASP A 277 21.16 0.78 8.77
N GLY A 278 20.81 0.77 10.05
CA GLY A 278 20.01 1.80 10.74
C GLY A 278 20.71 3.14 10.98
N LYS A 279 21.45 3.69 10.01
CA LYS A 279 22.20 4.94 10.22
C LYS A 279 22.18 6.01 9.13
N ASN A 280 21.49 5.85 7.99
CA ASN A 280 21.39 6.98 7.04
C ASN A 280 20.05 7.06 6.29
N ASP A 281 19.46 8.25 6.37
CA ASP A 281 18.16 8.64 5.81
C ASP A 281 18.22 8.93 4.30
N TYR A 282 18.33 7.87 3.49
CA TYR A 282 18.22 7.95 2.03
C TYR A 282 16.79 7.66 1.50
N SER A 283 15.88 7.27 2.40
CA SER A 283 14.48 6.95 2.12
C SER A 283 13.74 8.09 1.41
N VAL A 284 14.04 9.34 1.78
CA VAL A 284 13.35 10.56 1.35
C VAL A 284 13.59 10.90 -0.14
N ARG A 285 14.70 10.45 -0.74
CA ARG A 285 15.04 10.76 -2.15
C ARG A 285 14.60 9.72 -3.17
N SER A 286 14.28 8.48 -2.78
CA SER A 286 13.53 7.56 -3.65
C SER A 286 12.03 7.81 -3.53
N LEU A 287 11.58 8.26 -2.34
CA LEU A 287 10.24 8.78 -2.09
C LEU A 287 9.87 9.96 -2.99
N LEU A 288 10.79 10.85 -3.37
CA LEU A 288 10.48 11.99 -4.26
C LEU A 288 10.19 11.57 -5.71
N ASP A 289 10.96 10.63 -6.27
CA ASP A 289 10.77 10.10 -7.63
C ASP A 289 9.49 9.24 -7.71
N THR A 290 9.25 8.45 -6.66
CA THR A 290 7.98 7.77 -6.42
C THR A 290 6.85 8.78 -6.21
N ALA A 291 7.07 9.88 -5.49
CA ALA A 291 6.06 10.93 -5.25
C ALA A 291 5.69 11.69 -6.53
N LEU A 292 6.60 11.88 -7.48
CA LEU A 292 6.33 12.52 -8.77
C LEU A 292 5.57 11.58 -9.73
N THR A 293 5.90 10.29 -9.73
CA THR A 293 5.16 9.25 -10.47
C THR A 293 3.77 9.04 -9.84
N CYS A 294 3.72 8.95 -8.52
CA CYS A 294 2.49 8.99 -7.75
C CYS A 294 1.74 10.29 -8.00
N GLN A 295 2.34 11.49 -8.09
CA GLN A 295 1.63 12.75 -8.34
C GLN A 295 0.82 12.71 -9.66
N ARG A 296 1.35 12.04 -10.69
CA ARG A 296 0.67 11.82 -11.98
C ARG A 296 -0.42 10.75 -11.90
N LEU A 297 -0.20 9.68 -11.13
CA LEU A 297 -1.20 8.63 -10.84
C LEU A 297 -2.13 8.99 -9.65
N ALA A 298 -1.92 10.14 -9.01
CA ALA A 298 -2.39 10.35 -7.65
C ALA A 298 -3.89 10.53 -7.60
N SER A 299 -4.54 11.07 -8.63
CA SER A 299 -6.02 11.14 -8.64
C SER A 299 -6.63 9.74 -8.58
N VAL A 300 -6.08 8.80 -9.35
CA VAL A 300 -6.60 7.43 -9.49
C VAL A 300 -6.19 6.56 -8.31
N ALA A 301 -4.92 6.60 -7.90
CA ALA A 301 -4.45 5.92 -6.69
C ALA A 301 -5.08 6.50 -5.41
N ARG A 302 -5.33 7.82 -5.31
CA ARG A 302 -6.11 8.40 -4.20
C ARG A 302 -7.56 7.95 -4.24
N GLU A 303 -8.14 7.78 -5.43
CA GLU A 303 -9.51 7.27 -5.54
C GLU A 303 -9.57 5.80 -5.11
N ALA A 304 -8.69 4.94 -5.62
CA ALA A 304 -8.67 3.51 -5.32
C ALA A 304 -8.25 3.18 -3.87
N LEU A 305 -7.22 3.84 -3.33
CA LEU A 305 -6.71 3.55 -1.98
C LEU A 305 -7.50 4.22 -0.86
N CYS A 306 -8.26 5.28 -1.14
CA CYS A 306 -8.96 6.05 -0.10
C CYS A 306 -10.48 5.90 -0.12
N THR A 307 -11.07 5.08 -0.99
CA THR A 307 -12.50 4.71 -0.90
C THR A 307 -12.79 3.74 0.26
N ALA A 308 -11.77 3.05 0.74
CA ALA A 308 -11.81 2.13 1.87
C ALA A 308 -10.52 2.21 2.72
N PRO A 309 -10.21 3.35 3.36
CA PRO A 309 -8.95 3.53 4.08
C PRO A 309 -8.81 2.61 5.28
N VAL A 310 -7.59 2.08 5.46
CA VAL A 310 -7.11 1.50 6.71
C VAL A 310 -6.33 2.59 7.47
N LEU A 311 -6.81 3.00 8.62
CA LEU A 311 -6.33 4.15 9.38
C LEU A 311 -5.71 3.71 10.71
N GLN A 312 -4.49 4.17 10.96
CA GLN A 312 -3.88 4.09 12.29
C GLN A 312 -4.49 5.17 13.19
N SER A 313 -4.99 4.80 14.38
CA SER A 313 -5.69 5.71 15.31
C SER A 313 -4.90 6.98 15.67
N GLY A 314 -3.57 6.89 15.72
CA GLY A 314 -2.67 8.02 15.97
C GLY A 314 -2.44 8.97 14.79
N LYS A 315 -3.11 8.77 13.66
CA LYS A 315 -2.94 9.54 12.40
C LYS A 315 -4.24 10.12 11.85
N VAL A 316 -5.29 10.18 12.68
CA VAL A 316 -6.62 10.65 12.29
C VAL A 316 -6.61 12.11 11.82
N ASP A 317 -5.82 12.95 12.47
CA ASP A 317 -5.61 14.36 12.12
C ASP A 317 -5.09 14.53 10.69
N LEU A 318 -4.16 13.66 10.25
CA LEU A 318 -3.63 13.67 8.90
C LEU A 318 -4.69 13.32 7.85
N LEU A 319 -5.53 12.32 8.13
CA LEU A 319 -6.62 11.94 7.21
C LEU A 319 -7.67 13.04 7.13
N ILE A 320 -8.03 13.67 8.26
CA ILE A 320 -8.94 14.82 8.28
C ILE A 320 -8.38 15.98 7.44
N ALA A 321 -7.11 16.35 7.66
CA ALA A 321 -6.43 17.39 6.88
C ALA A 321 -6.47 17.08 5.38
N PHE A 322 -6.21 15.81 5.04
CA PHE A 322 -6.23 15.32 3.67
C PHE A 322 -7.63 15.40 3.05
N LEU A 323 -8.68 14.93 3.72
CA LEU A 323 -10.04 14.94 3.19
C LEU A 323 -10.60 16.35 3.03
N PHE A 324 -10.18 17.32 3.84
CA PHE A 324 -10.53 18.72 3.60
C PHE A 324 -9.90 19.28 2.33
N LYS A 325 -8.71 18.83 1.96
CA LYS A 325 -8.07 19.19 0.69
C LYS A 325 -8.75 18.52 -0.51
N TYR A 326 -9.43 17.38 -0.30
CA TYR A 326 -10.08 16.58 -1.34
C TYR A 326 -11.53 16.21 -0.97
N PRO A 327 -12.46 17.17 -0.96
CA PRO A 327 -13.83 16.97 -0.47
C PRO A 327 -14.67 16.00 -1.31
N ASP A 328 -14.34 15.79 -2.59
CA ASP A 328 -15.06 14.82 -3.42
C ASP A 328 -14.73 13.37 -3.07
N LEU A 329 -13.52 13.12 -2.57
CA LEU A 329 -13.11 11.80 -2.11
C LEU A 329 -13.83 11.43 -0.81
N MET A 330 -14.01 12.40 0.09
CA MET A 330 -14.81 12.26 1.31
C MET A 330 -16.23 11.72 1.01
N LYS A 331 -16.83 12.11 -0.12
CA LYS A 331 -18.15 11.65 -0.56
C LYS A 331 -18.16 10.23 -1.15
N LYS A 332 -16.99 9.66 -1.46
CA LYS A 332 -16.82 8.34 -2.07
C LYS A 332 -16.48 7.25 -1.05
N ILE A 333 -16.03 7.63 0.15
CA ILE A 333 -15.64 6.66 1.19
C ILE A 333 -16.87 5.91 1.70
N LYS A 334 -16.84 4.59 1.55
CA LYS A 334 -17.90 3.68 2.04
C LYS A 334 -17.46 2.81 3.19
N CYS A 335 -16.16 2.58 3.32
CA CYS A 335 -15.59 1.68 4.30
C CYS A 335 -14.47 2.39 5.06
N VAL A 336 -14.33 2.16 6.36
CA VAL A 336 -13.17 2.60 7.13
C VAL A 336 -12.76 1.46 8.06
N THR A 337 -11.48 1.10 8.02
CA THR A 337 -10.87 0.18 8.99
C THR A 337 -9.95 0.96 9.90
N ILE A 338 -10.05 0.76 11.22
CA ILE A 338 -9.17 1.37 12.20
C ILE A 338 -8.26 0.31 12.82
N GLU A 339 -6.96 0.55 12.74
CA GLU A 339 -5.92 -0.24 13.37
C GLU A 339 -5.21 0.55 14.47
N THR A 340 -4.71 -0.16 15.48
CA THR A 340 -3.87 0.42 16.53
C THR A 340 -2.56 -0.37 16.64
N GLN A 341 -1.44 0.33 16.76
CA GLN A 341 -0.13 -0.29 17.05
C GLN A 341 0.15 -0.42 18.56
N GLU A 342 -0.87 -0.30 19.40
CA GLU A 342 -0.67 -0.29 20.84
C GLU A 342 -0.33 -1.69 21.36
N THR A 343 0.94 -1.88 21.71
CA THR A 343 1.33 -3.06 22.48
C THR A 343 0.79 -2.94 23.91
N ARG A 344 0.36 -4.07 24.44
CA ARG A 344 -0.20 -4.31 25.79
C ARG A 344 0.60 -3.74 26.98
N LYS A 345 1.80 -3.19 26.77
CA LYS A 345 2.82 -2.99 27.80
C LYS A 345 2.70 -1.67 28.60
N ASP A 346 2.20 -0.58 28.00
CA ASP A 346 2.41 0.74 28.60
C ASP A 346 1.16 1.46 29.13
N ASN A 347 -0.06 0.90 29.00
CA ASN A 347 -1.31 1.46 29.55
C ASN A 347 -1.58 2.97 29.26
N ALA A 348 -0.86 3.56 28.32
CA ALA A 348 -0.87 4.99 28.06
C ALA A 348 -1.05 5.23 26.57
N TYR A 349 -1.98 6.13 26.23
CA TYR A 349 -2.17 6.64 24.88
C TYR A 349 -0.89 7.38 24.46
N PRO A 350 -0.10 6.91 23.48
CA PRO A 350 1.18 7.51 23.18
C PRO A 350 1.02 8.63 22.16
N LEU A 351 0.05 9.53 22.34
CA LEU A 351 -0.03 10.75 21.54
C LEU A 351 -0.66 11.86 22.40
N HIS A 352 0.20 12.58 23.11
CA HIS A 352 -0.15 13.95 23.49
C HIS A 352 0.18 14.83 22.28
N MET A 353 -0.85 15.39 21.64
CA MET A 353 -0.63 16.50 20.71
C MET A 353 -0.57 17.78 21.52
N ALA A 354 0.56 18.49 21.45
CA ALA A 354 0.69 19.80 22.08
C ALA A 354 -0.35 20.79 21.52
N HIS A 355 -0.73 20.66 20.24
CA HIS A 355 -1.82 21.41 19.61
C HIS A 355 -2.23 20.73 18.31
N LEU A 356 -3.50 20.88 17.92
CA LEU A 356 -3.97 20.58 16.58
C LEU A 356 -3.41 21.61 15.60
N ASP A 357 -3.12 21.16 14.37
CA ASP A 357 -2.81 22.07 13.27
C ASP A 357 -3.92 23.14 13.12
N PRO A 358 -3.58 24.43 12.98
CA PRO A 358 -4.57 25.51 12.93
C PRO A 358 -5.63 25.36 11.84
N ASP A 359 -5.27 24.80 10.68
CA ASP A 359 -6.20 24.59 9.58
C ASP A 359 -7.14 23.43 9.92
N VAL A 360 -6.62 22.31 10.41
CA VAL A 360 -7.44 21.18 10.88
C VAL A 360 -8.41 21.64 11.98
N LEU A 361 -7.93 22.41 12.96
CA LEU A 361 -8.74 22.99 14.01
C LEU A 361 -9.86 23.88 13.46
N SER A 362 -9.55 24.77 12.53
CA SER A 362 -10.52 25.68 11.90
C SER A 362 -11.61 24.91 11.16
N HIS A 363 -11.23 23.90 10.39
CA HIS A 363 -12.15 23.07 9.63
C HIS A 363 -13.01 22.18 10.52
N CYS A 364 -12.44 21.53 11.53
CA CYS A 364 -13.18 20.75 12.52
C CYS A 364 -14.22 21.61 13.26
N LYS A 365 -13.84 22.83 13.68
CA LYS A 365 -14.79 23.78 14.28
C LYS A 365 -15.95 24.11 13.34
N ARG A 366 -15.66 24.32 12.06
CA ARG A 366 -16.69 24.60 11.04
C ARG A 366 -17.63 23.41 10.90
N HIS A 367 -17.10 22.19 10.78
CA HIS A 367 -17.90 20.97 10.70
C HIS A 367 -18.80 20.81 11.92
N VAL A 368 -18.24 20.97 13.14
CA VAL A 368 -19.00 20.90 14.40
C VAL A 368 -20.19 21.86 14.42
N ARG A 369 -20.04 23.08 13.88
CA ARG A 369 -21.14 24.06 13.80
C ARG A 369 -22.27 23.65 12.86
N HIS A 370 -22.01 22.80 11.88
CA HIS A 370 -23.01 22.30 10.93
C HIS A 370 -23.64 20.96 11.35
N LEU A 371 -23.11 20.32 12.39
CA LEU A 371 -23.70 19.09 12.91
C LEU A 371 -25.10 19.37 13.48
N PRO A 372 -26.11 18.53 13.21
CA PRO A 372 -27.48 18.71 13.68
C PRO A 372 -27.63 18.29 15.15
N ILE A 373 -26.86 18.91 16.04
CA ILE A 373 -26.80 18.65 17.47
C ILE A 373 -26.99 19.95 18.27
N ARG A 374 -27.33 19.83 19.56
CA ARG A 374 -27.59 21.00 20.42
C ARG A 374 -26.37 21.93 20.49
N LYS A 375 -26.62 23.25 20.48
CA LYS A 375 -25.56 24.28 20.49
C LYS A 375 -24.59 24.14 21.67
N CYS A 376 -25.07 23.78 22.86
CA CYS A 376 -24.22 23.54 24.02
C CYS A 376 -23.20 22.40 23.81
N ILE A 377 -23.57 21.36 23.06
CA ILE A 377 -22.67 20.25 22.70
C ILE A 377 -21.64 20.73 21.67
N GLN A 378 -22.07 21.48 20.66
CA GLN A 378 -21.17 22.09 19.67
C GLN A 378 -20.11 22.99 20.35
N ASP A 379 -20.55 23.83 21.30
CA ASP A 379 -19.67 24.74 22.04
C ASP A 379 -18.65 23.96 22.91
N GLY A 380 -19.10 22.90 23.59
CA GLY A 380 -18.23 22.01 24.37
C GLY A 380 -17.15 21.33 23.52
N MET A 381 -17.52 20.79 22.35
CA MET A 381 -16.56 20.20 21.41
C MET A 381 -15.52 21.20 20.92
N ILE A 382 -15.96 22.42 20.57
CA ILE A 382 -15.06 23.47 20.10
C ILE A 382 -14.08 23.90 21.21
N ALA A 383 -14.51 23.90 22.47
CA ALA A 383 -13.63 24.16 23.61
C ALA A 383 -12.55 23.09 23.73
N LEU A 384 -12.91 21.81 23.58
CA LEU A 384 -11.97 20.68 23.64
C LEU A 384 -10.97 20.68 22.51
N LEU A 385 -11.40 20.97 21.28
CA LEU A 385 -10.50 21.10 20.13
C LEU A 385 -9.46 22.24 20.31
N LYS A 386 -9.76 23.24 21.14
CA LYS A 386 -8.88 24.38 21.44
C LYS A 386 -8.00 24.18 22.67
N ALA A 387 -8.10 23.04 23.35
CA ALA A 387 -7.38 22.81 24.59
C ALA A 387 -5.85 22.95 24.38
N PRO A 388 -5.10 23.58 25.31
CA PRO A 388 -3.64 23.74 25.21
C PRO A 388 -2.86 22.44 25.18
N ARG A 389 -3.50 21.34 25.60
CA ARG A 389 -3.06 19.96 25.42
C ARG A 389 -4.24 19.21 24.85
N PHE A 390 -4.11 18.69 23.63
CA PHE A 390 -5.16 17.91 23.01
C PHE A 390 -4.96 16.45 23.36
N GLU A 391 -5.70 15.99 24.37
CA GLU A 391 -5.60 14.64 24.91
C GLU A 391 -6.67 13.71 24.33
N CYS A 392 -7.68 14.27 23.62
CA CYS A 392 -8.89 13.57 23.21
C CYS A 392 -8.93 13.16 21.73
N HIS A 393 -7.99 12.33 21.27
CA HIS A 393 -7.90 11.86 19.88
C HIS A 393 -9.17 11.16 19.36
N SER A 394 -9.91 10.51 20.26
CA SER A 394 -11.22 9.92 20.01
C SER A 394 -12.25 10.90 19.44
N ILE A 395 -12.19 12.18 19.81
CA ILE A 395 -13.07 13.22 19.28
C ILE A 395 -12.79 13.46 17.79
N LEU A 396 -11.52 13.46 17.38
CA LEU A 396 -11.16 13.62 15.97
C LEU A 396 -11.67 12.44 15.14
N LEU A 397 -11.57 11.23 15.69
CA LEU A 397 -12.03 10.05 14.98
C LEU A 397 -13.56 10.04 14.84
N GLY A 398 -14.29 10.35 15.90
CA GLY A 398 -15.73 10.55 15.82
C GLY A 398 -16.12 11.64 14.82
N LEU A 399 -15.39 12.76 14.80
CA LEU A 399 -15.59 13.83 13.82
C LEU A 399 -15.35 13.35 12.39
N LEU A 400 -14.25 12.63 12.12
CA LEU A 400 -13.98 12.02 10.82
C LEU A 400 -15.17 11.18 10.36
N LEU A 401 -15.68 10.26 11.18
CA LEU A 401 -16.81 9.40 10.81
C LEU A 401 -18.08 10.21 10.49
N THR A 402 -18.32 11.32 11.18
CA THR A 402 -19.45 12.22 10.85
C THR A 402 -19.25 13.01 9.56
N MET A 403 -18.00 13.17 9.08
CA MET A 403 -17.68 13.85 7.82
C MET A 403 -17.89 12.96 6.59
N LEU A 404 -17.97 11.63 6.74
CA LEU A 404 -18.05 10.68 5.62
C LEU A 404 -19.52 10.35 5.30
N PRO A 405 -20.19 11.01 4.33
CA PRO A 405 -21.64 10.89 4.14
C PRO A 405 -22.11 9.50 3.72
N LYS A 406 -21.29 8.74 2.98
CA LYS A 406 -21.62 7.41 2.43
C LYS A 406 -21.00 6.24 3.22
N LEU A 407 -20.53 6.48 4.44
CA LEU A 407 -19.96 5.43 5.27
C LEU A 407 -21.00 4.35 5.56
N GLU A 408 -20.74 3.14 5.07
CA GLU A 408 -21.57 1.94 5.20
C GLU A 408 -20.87 0.89 6.08
N HIS A 409 -19.53 0.79 6.01
CA HIS A 409 -18.76 -0.24 6.73
C HIS A 409 -17.74 0.38 7.68
N LEU A 410 -17.71 -0.09 8.93
CA LEU A 410 -16.76 0.36 9.95
C LEU A 410 -16.11 -0.85 10.64
N TYR A 411 -14.79 -0.96 10.54
CA TYR A 411 -14.03 -2.04 11.15
C TYR A 411 -13.08 -1.53 12.24
N LEU A 412 -13.12 -2.08 13.45
CA LEU A 412 -12.35 -1.57 14.60
C LEU A 412 -11.47 -2.64 15.31
N GLY A 413 -11.41 -3.88 14.81
CA GLY A 413 -10.97 -5.10 15.50
C GLY A 413 -9.51 -5.20 15.93
N GLY A 414 -8.64 -4.26 15.54
CA GLY A 414 -7.27 -4.15 16.06
C GLY A 414 -7.14 -3.26 17.30
N SER A 415 -8.23 -2.70 17.82
CA SER A 415 -8.21 -1.68 18.86
C SER A 415 -8.48 -2.25 20.26
N ILE A 416 -7.83 -1.70 21.29
CA ILE A 416 -8.26 -1.90 22.67
C ILE A 416 -9.40 -0.89 22.94
N LEU A 417 -10.56 -1.37 23.36
CA LEU A 417 -11.80 -0.58 23.46
C LEU A 417 -11.71 0.59 24.46
N LEU A 418 -10.70 0.58 25.34
CA LEU A 418 -10.38 1.72 26.22
C LEU A 418 -10.18 3.05 25.48
N ASN A 419 -9.87 3.00 24.18
CA ASN A 419 -9.48 4.17 23.40
C ASN A 419 -10.62 4.76 22.53
N PHE A 420 -11.82 4.19 22.56
CA PHE A 420 -12.98 4.68 21.78
C PHE A 420 -14.19 5.11 22.65
N PRO A 421 -14.15 6.31 23.24
CA PRO A 421 -15.27 6.99 23.91
C PRO A 421 -16.59 7.08 23.13
N LEU A 422 -16.58 6.86 21.81
CA LEU A 422 -17.76 6.88 20.95
C LEU A 422 -18.86 5.91 21.40
N PHE A 423 -18.50 4.75 21.95
CA PHE A 423 -19.44 3.68 22.32
C PHE A 423 -19.86 3.72 23.80
N ARG A 424 -19.52 4.81 24.53
CA ARG A 424 -19.71 4.89 25.98
C ARG A 424 -21.16 4.78 26.46
N ALA A 425 -22.16 5.42 25.84
CA ALA A 425 -23.56 5.29 26.31
C ALA A 425 -24.29 4.05 25.82
N MET A 426 -23.61 3.15 25.09
CA MET A 426 -24.16 1.80 24.94
C MET A 426 -24.08 1.04 26.27
N ILE A 427 -23.26 1.51 27.23
CA ILE A 427 -23.00 0.90 28.55
C ILE A 427 -23.99 1.45 29.60
N PRO A 428 -24.94 0.66 30.11
CA PRO A 428 -25.77 1.05 31.24
C PRO A 428 -25.04 0.74 32.56
N ASN A 429 -24.80 1.78 33.37
CA ASN A 429 -24.26 1.72 34.75
C ASN A 429 -22.75 1.37 34.87
N GLU A 430 -21.86 2.36 34.73
CA GLU A 430 -20.54 2.26 35.34
C GLU A 430 -20.68 2.45 36.88
N PRO A 431 -20.20 1.53 37.72
CA PRO A 431 -20.23 1.72 39.17
C PRO A 431 -19.37 2.94 39.56
N GLU A 432 -19.93 3.86 40.35
CA GLU A 432 -19.33 5.16 40.69
C GLU A 432 -18.06 5.07 41.56
N ASP A 433 -17.72 3.89 42.10
CA ASP A 433 -17.05 3.77 43.40
C ASP A 433 -15.74 2.94 43.39
N THR A 434 -14.76 3.31 42.56
CA THR A 434 -13.39 2.75 42.69
C THR A 434 -12.31 3.84 42.64
N GLU A 435 -11.49 3.89 43.70
CA GLU A 435 -10.46 4.89 44.07
C GLU A 435 -9.27 5.07 43.09
N TRP A 436 -9.39 4.68 41.81
CA TRP A 436 -8.30 4.77 40.86
C TRP A 436 -8.43 5.97 39.93
N HIS A 437 -7.31 6.64 39.66
CA HIS A 437 -7.19 7.74 38.70
C HIS A 437 -7.82 7.35 37.36
N LYS A 438 -9.06 7.80 37.15
CA LYS A 438 -9.66 7.92 35.82
C LYS A 438 -8.63 8.64 34.96
N PRO A 439 -8.20 8.13 33.79
CA PRO A 439 -7.83 9.08 32.76
C PRO A 439 -9.07 9.98 32.59
N ASP A 440 -8.90 11.30 32.67
CA ASP A 440 -9.99 12.25 32.93
C ASP A 440 -10.93 12.46 31.71
N TRP A 441 -11.51 11.37 31.25
CA TRP A 441 -12.55 11.30 30.23
C TRP A 441 -13.95 11.46 30.83
N ALA A 442 -14.07 11.47 32.16
CA ALA A 442 -15.31 11.83 32.85
C ALA A 442 -15.65 13.31 32.67
N ALA A 443 -14.63 14.16 32.47
CA ALA A 443 -14.78 15.55 32.02
C ALA A 443 -14.95 15.69 30.49
N GLY A 444 -14.81 14.61 29.73
CA GLY A 444 -15.00 14.58 28.28
C GLY A 444 -16.48 14.70 27.88
N PRO A 445 -16.78 15.17 26.67
CA PRO A 445 -18.16 15.39 26.23
C PRO A 445 -18.84 14.04 25.99
N ASP A 446 -20.15 13.96 26.25
CA ASP A 446 -20.98 12.87 25.75
C ASP A 446 -20.88 12.83 24.21
N LEU A 447 -20.29 11.78 23.65
CA LEU A 447 -20.07 11.59 22.21
C LEU A 447 -21.15 10.74 21.54
N THR A 448 -22.20 10.37 22.26
CA THR A 448 -23.15 9.34 21.80
C THR A 448 -24.08 9.82 20.71
N TRP A 449 -24.28 11.13 20.64
CA TRP A 449 -24.91 11.78 19.48
C TRP A 449 -24.18 11.45 18.16
N MET A 450 -22.87 11.16 18.18
CA MET A 450 -22.15 10.75 16.96
C MET A 450 -22.67 9.41 16.45
N LEU A 451 -22.99 8.46 17.34
CA LEU A 451 -23.62 7.19 16.96
C LEU A 451 -25.00 7.40 16.36
N SER A 452 -25.81 8.33 16.88
CA SER A 452 -27.09 8.69 16.26
C SER A 452 -26.93 9.27 14.85
N LEU A 453 -25.77 9.85 14.50
CA LEU A 453 -25.50 10.38 13.16
C LEU A 453 -24.89 9.33 12.21
N ILE A 454 -24.02 8.47 12.70
CA ILE A 454 -23.31 7.50 11.85
C ILE A 454 -24.01 6.14 11.81
N GLY A 455 -24.58 5.71 12.93
CA GLY A 455 -25.13 4.37 13.12
C GLY A 455 -26.27 4.02 12.16
N PRO A 456 -27.23 4.93 11.89
CA PRO A 456 -28.24 4.68 10.88
C PRO A 456 -27.68 4.47 9.48
N ARG A 457 -26.40 4.72 9.19
CA ARG A 457 -25.76 4.55 7.88
C ARG A 457 -24.99 3.24 7.74
N LEU A 458 -24.58 2.63 8.85
CA LEU A 458 -23.77 1.43 8.82
C LEU A 458 -24.61 0.18 8.51
N THR A 459 -24.08 -0.64 7.61
CA THR A 459 -24.53 -2.00 7.31
C THR A 459 -23.55 -3.04 7.86
N HIS A 460 -22.27 -2.67 8.04
CA HIS A 460 -21.23 -3.55 8.59
C HIS A 460 -20.51 -2.85 9.74
N LEU A 461 -20.39 -3.55 10.87
CA LEU A 461 -19.71 -3.06 12.06
C LEU A 461 -18.87 -4.18 12.70
N GLU A 462 -17.58 -3.93 12.86
CA GLU A 462 -16.70 -4.76 13.69
C GLU A 462 -16.34 -3.98 14.94
N LEU A 463 -16.77 -4.49 16.09
CA LEU A 463 -16.40 -3.97 17.39
C LEU A 463 -15.00 -4.49 17.80
N PRO A 464 -14.25 -3.70 18.59
CA PRO A 464 -12.91 -4.11 18.98
C PRO A 464 -12.84 -5.39 19.82
N ILE A 465 -11.77 -6.17 19.64
CA ILE A 465 -11.60 -7.52 20.18
C ILE A 465 -11.29 -7.56 21.69
N ASP A 466 -10.73 -6.47 22.23
CA ASP A 466 -10.28 -6.41 23.61
C ASP A 466 -10.95 -5.26 24.39
N LEU A 467 -11.90 -5.62 25.24
CA LEU A 467 -12.67 -4.73 26.12
C LEU A 467 -12.00 -4.49 27.50
N ARG A 468 -10.71 -4.83 27.67
CA ARG A 468 -10.05 -4.82 29.00
C ARG A 468 -9.63 -3.43 29.45
N ARG A 469 -9.78 -3.14 30.76
CA ARG A 469 -9.40 -1.88 31.40
C ARG A 469 -7.99 -1.83 32.04
N ASN A 470 -7.30 -2.96 32.28
CA ASN A 470 -5.93 -2.99 32.87
C ASN A 470 -5.26 -4.40 32.81
N PRO A 471 -3.92 -4.53 32.68
CA PRO A 471 -3.12 -5.75 32.92
C PRO A 471 -3.09 -6.32 34.36
N GLU A 472 -3.31 -5.53 35.42
CA GLU A 472 -3.17 -6.03 36.82
C GLU A 472 -4.48 -6.52 37.48
N ALA A 473 -5.64 -6.24 36.89
CA ALA A 473 -6.92 -6.67 37.43
C ALA A 473 -7.46 -7.87 36.63
N ASN A 474 -7.70 -9.00 37.31
CA ASN A 474 -8.45 -10.13 36.77
C ASN A 474 -9.77 -9.61 36.18
N ILE A 475 -9.93 -9.78 34.86
CA ILE A 475 -11.16 -9.72 34.03
C ILE A 475 -12.44 -9.28 34.79
N TRP A 476 -12.93 -8.05 34.56
CA TRP A 476 -14.29 -7.67 34.99
C TRP A 476 -15.07 -6.77 34.02
N THR A 477 -16.37 -7.12 33.94
CA THR A 477 -17.56 -6.44 33.40
C THR A 477 -17.53 -6.07 31.92
N PRO A 478 -18.09 -6.94 31.05
CA PRO A 478 -18.36 -6.60 29.66
C PRO A 478 -19.20 -5.34 29.56
N LEU A 479 -18.82 -4.47 28.65
CA LEU A 479 -19.68 -3.41 28.17
C LEU A 479 -20.96 -4.04 27.64
N SER A 480 -22.07 -3.89 28.35
CA SER A 480 -23.37 -4.16 27.75
C SER A 480 -23.49 -3.22 26.56
N ILE A 481 -23.70 -3.76 25.37
CA ILE A 481 -24.00 -3.04 24.13
C ILE A 481 -25.52 -2.89 23.98
N ALA A 482 -26.24 -2.82 25.11
CA ALA A 482 -27.68 -2.67 25.13
C ALA A 482 -28.08 -1.48 24.25
N ALA A 483 -29.03 -1.72 23.35
CA ALA A 483 -29.49 -0.77 22.34
C ALA A 483 -28.60 -0.66 21.07
N LEU A 484 -27.72 -1.63 20.78
CA LEU A 484 -27.07 -1.74 19.47
C LEU A 484 -28.10 -1.68 18.31
N PRO A 485 -29.26 -2.38 18.37
CA PRO A 485 -30.31 -2.26 17.35
C PRO A 485 -30.87 -0.84 17.19
N SER A 486 -30.94 -0.06 18.28
CA SER A 486 -31.44 1.33 18.26
C SER A 486 -30.48 2.28 17.56
N TYR A 487 -29.16 2.07 17.74
CA TYR A 487 -28.13 2.90 17.10
C TYR A 487 -27.84 2.44 15.65
N PHE A 488 -27.92 1.14 15.37
CA PHE A 488 -27.55 0.55 14.08
C PHE A 488 -28.73 -0.23 13.46
N PRO A 489 -29.85 0.43 13.11
CA PRO A 489 -31.06 -0.24 12.65
C PRO A 489 -30.91 -0.94 11.28
N ARG A 490 -29.87 -0.59 10.51
CA ARG A 490 -29.57 -1.14 9.17
C ARG A 490 -28.45 -2.17 9.15
N LEU A 491 -27.95 -2.58 10.31
CA LEU A 491 -26.82 -3.48 10.38
C LEU A 491 -27.19 -4.87 9.85
N GLN A 492 -26.40 -5.35 8.89
CA GLN A 492 -26.50 -6.66 8.25
C GLN A 492 -25.35 -7.58 8.67
N TRP A 493 -24.23 -7.01 9.10
CA TRP A 493 -23.06 -7.73 9.53
C TRP A 493 -22.49 -7.12 10.81
N LEU A 494 -22.24 -7.97 11.80
CA LEU A 494 -21.72 -7.57 13.11
C LEU A 494 -20.65 -8.54 13.56
N SER A 495 -19.46 -8.03 13.85
CA SER A 495 -18.42 -8.75 14.59
C SER A 495 -18.24 -8.11 15.96
N MET A 496 -18.22 -8.91 17.02
CA MET A 496 -18.06 -8.43 18.38
C MET A 496 -17.38 -9.48 19.27
N PRO A 497 -16.70 -9.06 20.36
CA PRO A 497 -16.18 -10.02 21.33
C PRO A 497 -17.33 -10.75 22.02
N HIS A 498 -17.17 -12.05 22.25
CA HIS A 498 -18.19 -12.89 22.90
C HIS A 498 -18.65 -12.31 24.23
N MET A 499 -17.77 -11.63 24.98
CA MET A 499 -18.08 -10.96 26.24
C MET A 499 -19.25 -9.98 26.10
N ALA A 500 -19.38 -9.30 24.96
CA ALA A 500 -20.51 -8.42 24.67
C ALA A 500 -21.85 -9.18 24.57
N ALA A 501 -21.79 -10.49 24.31
CA ALA A 501 -22.92 -11.41 24.31
C ALA A 501 -23.06 -12.23 25.61
N THR A 502 -22.09 -12.21 26.55
CA THR A 502 -22.08 -13.12 27.72
C THR A 502 -22.78 -12.59 28.97
N GLU A 503 -23.04 -11.29 29.12
CA GLU A 503 -23.75 -10.75 30.30
C GLU A 503 -25.29 -10.95 30.27
N ILE A 504 -25.75 -11.96 29.53
CA ILE A 504 -27.16 -12.28 29.27
C ILE A 504 -27.88 -12.93 30.46
N THR A 505 -27.22 -13.02 31.62
CA THR A 505 -27.99 -13.15 32.87
C THR A 505 -28.81 -11.88 33.17
N LYS A 506 -28.63 -10.77 32.42
CA LYS A 506 -29.33 -9.49 32.62
C LYS A 506 -29.89 -8.77 31.36
N THR A 507 -29.64 -9.23 30.12
CA THR A 507 -30.05 -8.52 28.87
C THR A 507 -30.56 -9.49 27.80
N SER A 508 -31.60 -9.13 27.04
CA SER A 508 -32.18 -10.01 26.00
C SER A 508 -31.36 -9.98 24.71
N ALA A 509 -31.36 -11.06 23.92
CA ALA A 509 -30.77 -11.04 22.58
C ALA A 509 -31.36 -9.93 21.69
N ALA A 510 -32.62 -9.53 21.94
CA ALA A 510 -33.28 -8.42 21.26
C ALA A 510 -32.65 -7.06 21.52
N ASP A 511 -31.87 -6.92 22.60
CA ASP A 511 -31.18 -5.68 22.95
C ASP A 511 -29.83 -5.54 22.22
N VAL A 512 -29.35 -6.62 21.59
CA VAL A 512 -28.00 -6.74 21.03
C VAL A 512 -28.01 -7.04 19.54
N VAL A 513 -28.93 -7.88 19.06
CA VAL A 513 -28.98 -8.34 17.67
C VAL A 513 -29.89 -7.42 16.84
N PRO A 514 -29.36 -6.69 15.84
CA PRO A 514 -30.18 -5.84 14.98
C PRO A 514 -31.16 -6.65 14.14
N PRO A 515 -32.35 -6.12 13.83
CA PRO A 515 -33.41 -6.87 13.16
C PRO A 515 -33.07 -7.31 11.73
N LEU A 516 -32.16 -6.59 11.06
CA LEU A 516 -31.72 -6.87 9.68
C LEU A 516 -30.39 -7.65 9.63
N LEU A 517 -29.89 -8.14 10.77
CA LEU A 517 -28.59 -8.78 10.85
C LEU A 517 -28.63 -10.13 10.12
N HIS A 518 -27.78 -10.29 9.10
CA HIS A 518 -27.57 -11.53 8.34
C HIS A 518 -26.45 -12.38 8.93
N THR A 519 -25.37 -11.74 9.38
CA THR A 519 -24.16 -12.41 9.87
C THR A 519 -23.73 -11.85 11.23
N LEU A 520 -23.53 -12.75 12.18
CA LEU A 520 -22.98 -12.46 13.50
C LEU A 520 -21.66 -13.19 13.71
N ILE A 521 -20.62 -12.47 14.15
CA ILE A 521 -19.31 -13.03 14.49
C ILE A 521 -19.01 -12.74 15.95
N LEU A 522 -18.68 -13.79 16.70
CA LEU A 522 -18.25 -13.70 18.10
C LEU A 522 -16.76 -14.03 18.21
N THR A 523 -15.95 -13.05 18.58
CA THR A 523 -14.50 -13.21 18.78
C THR A 523 -14.16 -13.55 20.24
N ASP A 524 -13.06 -14.27 20.47
CA ASP A 524 -12.68 -14.80 21.79
C ASP A 524 -13.75 -15.74 22.39
N ALA A 525 -14.54 -16.43 21.56
CA ALA A 525 -15.72 -17.17 21.99
C ALA A 525 -15.45 -18.24 23.07
N ARG A 526 -16.30 -18.25 24.10
CA ARG A 526 -16.40 -19.31 25.11
C ARG A 526 -17.74 -20.03 24.99
N CYS A 527 -17.72 -21.35 24.85
CA CYS A 527 -18.89 -22.14 24.49
C CYS A 527 -19.97 -22.15 25.59
N ASP A 528 -19.59 -22.08 26.86
CA ASP A 528 -20.49 -21.99 28.01
C ASP A 528 -21.39 -20.73 27.96
N CYS A 529 -20.82 -19.62 27.50
CA CYS A 529 -21.53 -18.36 27.43
C CYS A 529 -22.38 -18.22 26.15
N PHE A 530 -21.91 -18.79 25.03
CA PHE A 530 -22.67 -18.81 23.79
C PHE A 530 -23.97 -19.62 23.92
N ALA A 531 -23.96 -20.74 24.66
CA ALA A 531 -25.13 -21.57 24.89
C ALA A 531 -26.27 -20.85 25.62
N ALA A 532 -25.97 -19.87 26.49
CA ALA A 532 -26.98 -19.04 27.14
C ALA A 532 -27.55 -17.99 26.18
N PHE A 533 -26.69 -17.37 25.35
CA PHE A 533 -27.08 -16.37 24.37
C PHE A 533 -27.94 -16.96 23.24
N SER A 534 -27.59 -18.14 22.74
CA SER A 534 -28.28 -18.79 21.62
C SER A 534 -29.75 -19.09 21.91
N ARG A 535 -30.13 -19.33 23.18
CA ARG A 535 -31.54 -19.48 23.60
C ARG A 535 -32.39 -18.23 23.34
N GLY A 536 -31.78 -17.06 23.27
CA GLY A 536 -32.46 -15.82 22.90
C GLY A 536 -32.60 -15.61 21.40
N LEU A 537 -31.91 -16.39 20.56
CA LEU A 537 -31.93 -16.26 19.10
C LEU A 537 -33.05 -17.10 18.45
N VAL A 538 -33.53 -18.12 19.15
CA VAL A 538 -34.53 -19.09 18.67
C VAL A 538 -35.60 -19.29 19.73
N ARG A 539 -36.88 -19.36 19.34
CA ARG A 539 -37.96 -19.69 20.28
C ARG A 539 -37.93 -21.18 20.63
N GLU A 540 -37.77 -21.53 21.91
CA GLU A 540 -37.59 -22.93 22.36
C GLU A 540 -38.73 -23.87 21.97
N GLU A 541 -39.98 -23.38 21.89
CA GLU A 541 -41.16 -24.21 21.63
C GLU A 541 -41.35 -24.55 20.14
N SER A 542 -40.81 -23.74 19.22
CA SER A 542 -41.12 -23.81 17.79
C SER A 542 -39.89 -23.86 16.89
N SER A 543 -38.68 -23.79 17.45
CA SER A 543 -37.41 -23.66 16.72
C SER A 543 -37.42 -22.53 15.67
N THR A 544 -38.29 -21.54 15.83
CA THR A 544 -38.41 -20.41 14.88
C THR A 544 -37.40 -19.32 15.24
N PRO A 545 -36.70 -18.73 14.27
CA PRO A 545 -35.75 -17.66 14.52
C PRO A 545 -36.47 -16.42 15.08
N VAL A 546 -35.92 -15.84 16.15
CA VAL A 546 -36.37 -14.56 16.70
C VAL A 546 -35.98 -13.41 15.77
N PHE A 547 -34.86 -13.57 15.06
CA PHE A 547 -34.33 -12.61 14.09
C PHE A 547 -34.43 -13.23 12.68
N PRO A 548 -35.48 -12.89 11.90
CA PRO A 548 -35.81 -13.60 10.67
C PRO A 548 -34.79 -13.43 9.55
N GLU A 549 -33.89 -12.46 9.65
CA GLU A 549 -32.82 -12.20 8.69
C GLU A 549 -31.51 -12.92 9.05
N LEU A 550 -31.33 -13.38 10.30
CA LEU A 550 -30.07 -14.00 10.71
C LEU A 550 -29.89 -15.35 10.00
N ARG A 551 -28.74 -15.52 9.33
CA ARG A 551 -28.40 -16.71 8.55
C ARG A 551 -27.10 -17.36 8.97
N LYS A 552 -26.13 -16.59 9.48
CA LYS A 552 -24.79 -17.09 9.82
C LYS A 552 -24.34 -16.60 11.18
N ILE A 553 -23.80 -17.52 11.99
CA ILE A 553 -23.08 -17.23 13.21
C ILE A 553 -21.68 -17.86 13.10
N ALA A 554 -20.63 -17.10 13.38
CA ALA A 554 -19.26 -17.62 13.45
C ALA A 554 -18.66 -17.38 14.84
N LEU A 555 -18.10 -18.43 15.44
CA LEU A 555 -17.40 -18.39 16.73
C LEU A 555 -15.89 -18.52 16.49
N TYR A 556 -15.13 -17.52 16.91
CA TYR A 556 -13.67 -17.57 16.88
C TYR A 556 -13.15 -17.76 18.30
N HIS A 557 -12.62 -18.94 18.60
CA HIS A 557 -12.10 -19.27 19.92
C HIS A 557 -10.66 -18.77 20.08
N ARG A 558 -10.36 -18.13 21.21
CA ARG A 558 -8.98 -17.73 21.54
C ARG A 558 -8.16 -18.88 22.12
N TYR A 559 -8.82 -19.80 22.81
CA TYR A 559 -8.24 -20.97 23.45
C TYR A 559 -8.92 -22.22 22.93
N PRO A 560 -8.23 -23.39 22.92
CA PRO A 560 -8.86 -24.64 22.54
C PRO A 560 -10.16 -24.82 23.33
N SER A 561 -11.24 -25.12 22.61
CA SER A 561 -12.59 -25.13 23.15
C SER A 561 -13.26 -26.47 22.85
N PRO A 562 -14.11 -27.01 23.75
CA PRO A 562 -14.82 -28.26 23.49
C PRO A 562 -15.90 -28.19 22.38
N GLY A 563 -16.09 -27.04 21.74
CA GLY A 563 -17.14 -26.78 20.76
C GLY A 563 -18.48 -26.40 21.40
N ALA A 564 -19.42 -25.91 20.61
CA ALA A 564 -20.79 -25.62 21.05
C ALA A 564 -21.55 -26.91 21.39
N ASP A 565 -22.51 -26.82 22.32
CA ASP A 565 -23.38 -27.94 22.69
C ASP A 565 -24.21 -28.41 21.48
N ALA A 566 -24.31 -29.73 21.28
CA ALA A 566 -25.05 -30.32 20.16
C ALA A 566 -26.52 -29.85 20.09
N ASP A 567 -27.19 -29.66 21.23
CA ASP A 567 -28.56 -29.14 21.27
C ASP A 567 -28.64 -27.69 20.73
N VAL A 568 -27.61 -26.89 20.97
CA VAL A 568 -27.53 -25.52 20.44
C VAL A 568 -27.31 -25.53 18.93
N VAL A 569 -26.44 -26.41 18.44
CA VAL A 569 -26.16 -26.57 17.00
C VAL A 569 -27.44 -26.98 16.27
N ASP A 570 -28.12 -28.02 16.76
CA ASP A 570 -29.33 -28.56 16.14
C ASP A 570 -30.47 -27.54 16.10
N LYS A 571 -30.68 -26.78 17.18
CA LYS A 571 -31.72 -25.74 17.25
C LYS A 571 -31.45 -24.58 16.30
N LEU A 572 -30.21 -24.13 16.17
CA LEU A 572 -29.85 -23.08 15.21
C LEU A 572 -30.01 -23.57 13.77
N ALA A 573 -29.61 -24.80 13.48
CA ALA A 573 -29.80 -25.41 12.16
C ALA A 573 -31.28 -25.52 11.78
N GLN A 574 -32.15 -25.96 12.70
CA GLN A 574 -33.60 -26.00 12.50
C GLN A 574 -34.21 -24.61 12.26
N ALA A 575 -33.63 -23.57 12.87
CA ALA A 575 -34.02 -22.18 12.65
C ALA A 575 -33.46 -21.58 11.33
N GLY A 576 -32.68 -22.35 10.56
CA GLY A 576 -32.06 -21.90 9.31
C GLY A 576 -30.80 -21.04 9.50
N ILE A 577 -30.11 -21.19 10.64
CA ILE A 577 -28.90 -20.43 11.00
C ILE A 577 -27.69 -21.37 10.94
N ASP A 578 -26.74 -21.07 10.05
CA ASP A 578 -25.46 -21.76 9.91
C ASP A 578 -24.50 -21.33 11.03
N LEU A 579 -24.10 -22.26 11.90
CA LEU A 579 -23.11 -22.04 12.96
C LEU A 579 -21.76 -22.61 12.54
N ARG A 580 -20.72 -21.77 12.54
CA ARG A 580 -19.33 -22.18 12.28
C ARG A 580 -18.43 -21.88 13.47
N GLU A 581 -17.54 -22.81 13.79
CA GLU A 581 -16.59 -22.67 14.90
C GLU A 581 -15.15 -22.74 14.39
N TYR A 582 -14.29 -21.89 14.94
CA TYR A 582 -12.90 -21.75 14.53
C TYR A 582 -11.96 -21.85 15.73
N ASP A 583 -11.21 -22.96 15.81
CA ASP A 583 -10.25 -23.27 16.90
C ASP A 583 -8.91 -22.55 16.71
N PRO A 584 -8.20 -22.19 17.80
CA PRO A 584 -6.88 -21.57 17.71
C PRO A 584 -5.78 -22.34 16.99
N ASN A 585 -5.86 -23.65 16.84
CA ASN A 585 -4.90 -24.40 16.02
C ASN A 585 -5.18 -24.26 14.51
N CYS A 586 -6.36 -23.78 14.12
CA CYS A 586 -6.71 -23.51 12.73
C CYS A 586 -6.09 -22.18 12.24
N CYS A 587 -5.87 -21.18 13.13
CA CYS A 587 -5.42 -19.84 12.70
C CYS A 587 -4.61 -19.00 13.74
N LEU A 588 -4.34 -19.45 14.98
CA LEU A 588 -3.98 -18.56 16.11
C LEU A 588 -2.64 -18.85 16.83
N ARG A 589 -1.63 -19.45 16.20
CA ARG A 589 -0.31 -19.65 16.86
C ARG A 589 0.87 -18.99 16.15
N SER A 590 1.07 -17.70 16.44
CA SER A 590 2.39 -17.20 16.85
C SER A 590 2.19 -15.98 17.73
N GLY A 591 2.47 -16.11 19.03
CA GLY A 591 2.52 -14.96 19.93
C GLY A 591 3.65 -14.03 19.49
N ASP A 592 3.27 -12.99 18.78
CA ASP A 592 3.70 -11.60 18.90
C ASP A 592 2.90 -10.81 17.84
N GLU A 593 2.07 -9.89 18.33
CA GLU A 593 1.20 -8.97 17.58
C GLU A 593 -0.06 -9.55 16.89
N PHE A 594 -1.20 -8.92 17.20
CA PHE A 594 -2.57 -9.30 16.83
C PHE A 594 -2.82 -9.05 15.32
N TYR A 595 -3.29 -10.05 14.57
CA TYR A 595 -3.78 -9.90 13.18
C TYR A 595 -5.22 -10.43 13.06
N HIS A 596 -6.12 -9.58 12.56
CA HIS A 596 -7.58 -9.75 12.41
C HIS A 596 -7.98 -10.19 10.96
N PRO A 597 -9.28 -10.35 10.63
CA PRO A 597 -10.04 -11.56 10.33
C PRO A 597 -10.05 -12.02 8.83
N TRP A 598 -9.10 -11.62 7.98
CA TRP A 598 -9.15 -11.91 6.52
C TRP A 598 -8.65 -13.31 6.11
N LYS A 599 -8.66 -14.30 7.01
CA LYS A 599 -8.21 -15.65 6.65
C LYS A 599 -9.39 -16.62 6.62
N TYR A 600 -9.78 -16.99 5.39
CA TYR A 600 -10.67 -18.11 5.09
C TYR A 600 -10.18 -19.38 5.80
N THR A 601 -11.12 -20.17 6.29
CA THR A 601 -10.80 -21.48 6.85
C THR A 601 -10.55 -22.51 5.75
N PRO A 602 -9.87 -23.63 6.04
CA PRO A 602 -9.68 -24.71 5.06
C PRO A 602 -11.00 -25.19 4.43
N ASP A 603 -12.10 -25.19 5.18
CA ASP A 603 -13.43 -25.55 4.67
C ASP A 603 -14.10 -24.41 3.89
N GLU A 604 -13.83 -23.14 4.23
CA GLU A 604 -14.25 -21.99 3.42
C GLU A 604 -13.47 -21.93 2.10
N ILE A 605 -12.20 -22.33 2.11
CA ILE A 605 -11.39 -22.57 0.92
C ILE A 605 -12.00 -23.73 0.12
N GLY A 606 -12.35 -24.84 0.77
CA GLY A 606 -13.03 -25.97 0.14
C GLY A 606 -14.40 -25.61 -0.46
N ALA A 607 -15.19 -24.77 0.21
CA ALA A 607 -16.48 -24.28 -0.30
C ALA A 607 -16.34 -23.27 -1.43
N LEU A 608 -15.29 -22.44 -1.42
CA LEU A 608 -14.92 -21.55 -2.53
C LEU A 608 -14.41 -22.34 -3.73
N GLU A 609 -13.63 -23.40 -3.50
CA GLU A 609 -13.15 -24.34 -4.52
C GLU A 609 -14.30 -25.16 -5.11
N GLU A 610 -15.25 -25.65 -4.30
CA GLU A 610 -16.47 -26.30 -4.77
C GLU A 610 -17.43 -25.34 -5.49
N SER A 611 -17.56 -24.10 -5.04
CA SER A 611 -18.34 -23.05 -5.71
C SER A 611 -17.72 -22.69 -7.06
N ARG A 612 -16.38 -22.54 -7.11
CA ARG A 612 -15.62 -22.38 -8.36
C ARG A 612 -15.75 -23.61 -9.24
N HIS A 613 -15.70 -24.83 -8.71
CA HIS A 613 -15.88 -26.06 -9.47
C HIS A 613 -17.31 -26.19 -10.01
N ARG A 614 -18.35 -25.89 -9.23
CA ARG A 614 -19.75 -25.87 -9.70
C ARG A 614 -20.00 -24.78 -10.74
N ALA A 615 -19.40 -23.61 -10.60
CA ALA A 615 -19.46 -22.54 -11.60
C ALA A 615 -18.69 -22.91 -12.87
N TYR A 616 -17.52 -23.54 -12.74
CA TYR A 616 -16.74 -24.10 -13.86
C TYR A 616 -17.44 -25.28 -14.52
N GLU A 617 -18.10 -26.19 -13.80
CA GLU A 617 -18.88 -27.31 -14.36
C GLU A 617 -20.16 -26.81 -15.05
N THR A 618 -20.81 -25.78 -14.53
CA THR A 618 -22.00 -25.18 -15.16
C THR A 618 -21.62 -24.43 -16.45
N GLU A 619 -20.49 -23.72 -16.47
CA GLU A 619 -19.96 -23.05 -17.67
C GLU A 619 -19.29 -24.05 -18.65
N TRP A 620 -18.64 -25.10 -18.15
CA TRP A 620 -18.07 -26.18 -18.97
C TRP A 620 -19.15 -27.08 -19.58
N GLN A 621 -20.25 -27.38 -18.88
CA GLN A 621 -21.40 -28.09 -19.47
C GLN A 621 -22.15 -27.21 -20.49
N LYS A 622 -22.26 -25.90 -20.27
CA LYS A 622 -22.76 -24.96 -21.30
C LYS A 622 -21.85 -24.91 -22.52
N ALA A 623 -20.53 -24.94 -22.34
CA ALA A 623 -19.55 -24.93 -23.42
C ALA A 623 -19.42 -26.30 -24.13
N ALA A 624 -19.57 -27.41 -23.41
CA ALA A 624 -19.56 -28.77 -23.97
C ALA A 624 -20.83 -29.06 -24.77
N LEU A 625 -21.99 -28.53 -24.36
CA LEU A 625 -23.23 -28.55 -25.15
C LEU A 625 -23.17 -27.66 -26.41
N GLN A 626 -22.20 -26.76 -26.53
CA GLN A 626 -21.99 -25.92 -27.73
C GLN A 626 -20.96 -26.49 -28.71
N CYS A 627 -20.30 -27.61 -28.38
CA CYS A 627 -19.28 -28.24 -29.23
C CYS A 627 -19.70 -29.59 -29.84
N ASP A 628 -20.94 -30.04 -29.61
CA ASP A 628 -21.55 -31.20 -30.29
C ASP A 628 -22.74 -30.74 -31.17
N SER A 629 -22.45 -29.97 -32.22
CA SER A 629 -23.25 -29.90 -33.46
C SER A 629 -22.59 -28.97 -34.50
N ASP A 630 -21.61 -29.51 -35.23
CA ASP A 630 -21.53 -29.22 -36.66
C ASP A 630 -22.42 -30.26 -37.36
N GLU A 631 -23.65 -29.91 -37.73
CA GLU A 631 -24.41 -30.47 -38.87
C GLU A 631 -25.73 -29.70 -39.07
N GLU A 632 -25.85 -29.07 -40.24
CA GLU A 632 -26.89 -28.14 -40.78
C GLU A 632 -26.93 -26.71 -40.23
#